data_AF-A0A848LTZ9-F1
#
_entry.id   AF-A0A848LTZ9-F1
#
_cell.length_a   1.000
_cell.length_b   1.000
_cell.length_c   1.000
_cell.angle_alpha   90.00
_cell.angle_beta   90.00
_cell.angle_gamma   90.00
#
_symmetry.space_group_name_H-M   'P 1'
#
loop_
_entity.id
_entity.type
_entity.pdbx_description
1 polymer ?
#
loop_
_entity_poly.entity_id
_entity_poly.type
_entity_poly.pdbx_seq_one_letter_code
_entity_poly.pdbx_strand_id
1 'polypeptide(L)'
;MADGSHILNSMPVIAVLGRNPNTYRDNGRTELKANAGRRKRVYDNNAKIIEYLEFYDVDPRDKGVPKHSPAHAALYHFEHFITGQKPYSNIAHHLLPCEVFIPNEVFTEEELEILKRVDYDVNNGKNIIFLPGFSHAVEVYLLGRGNTSGSELWKGLGEDAQRQHKEAWQKKAQRYCNVHRLPCHYDFHHDYTDKVKADCARLKQLLRSQLGMVCEDWKPPESIPEELLGLQDKYWGYVVRFGESRPLGAGASINALIKIKPPKGKLSS
;
A
#
# COMPACT_ATOMS: atom_id res chain seq x y z
N MET A 1 34.32 -18.64 13.52
CA MET A 1 32.84 -18.53 13.57
C MET A 1 32.34 -19.47 12.50
N ALA A 2 31.33 -20.31 12.77
CA ALA A 2 30.69 -21.06 11.70
C ALA A 2 30.04 -20.04 10.76
N ASP A 3 30.45 -20.00 9.49
CA ASP A 3 29.70 -19.27 8.50
C ASP A 3 28.36 -20.01 8.30
N GLY A 4 27.26 -19.28 8.13
CA GLY A 4 25.94 -19.90 7.98
C GLY A 4 25.76 -20.70 6.68
N SER A 5 26.84 -20.98 5.95
CA SER A 5 26.82 -21.54 4.59
C SER A 5 26.16 -22.92 4.49
N HIS A 6 26.19 -23.69 5.58
CA HIS A 6 25.61 -25.02 5.69
C HIS A 6 24.07 -25.00 5.87
N ILE A 7 23.50 -23.94 6.47
CA ILE A 7 22.04 -23.76 6.58
C ILE A 7 21.43 -23.47 5.19
N LEU A 8 22.15 -22.69 4.38
CA LEU A 8 21.56 -22.04 3.23
C LEU A 8 21.42 -23.00 2.03
N ASN A 9 22.27 -24.02 1.88
CA ASN A 9 22.29 -24.80 0.64
C ASN A 9 21.34 -26.01 0.59
N SER A 10 20.76 -26.44 1.71
CA SER A 10 19.95 -27.68 1.77
C SER A 10 18.44 -27.48 1.53
N MET A 11 17.92 -26.27 1.75
CA MET A 11 16.49 -25.97 1.61
C MET A 11 16.17 -25.20 0.31
N PRO A 12 15.01 -25.47 -0.32
CA PRO A 12 14.59 -24.73 -1.50
C PRO A 12 14.28 -23.27 -1.19
N VAL A 13 14.53 -22.40 -2.17
CA VAL A 13 14.04 -21.01 -2.17
C VAL A 13 12.55 -21.03 -2.47
N ILE A 14 11.73 -20.71 -1.47
CA ILE A 14 10.26 -20.73 -1.56
C ILE A 14 9.63 -19.36 -1.34
N ALA A 15 10.33 -18.43 -0.69
CA ALA A 15 9.82 -17.10 -0.45
C ALA A 15 9.79 -16.26 -1.73
N VAL A 16 8.75 -15.45 -1.89
CA VAL A 16 8.66 -14.45 -2.96
C VAL A 16 8.82 -13.08 -2.32
N LEU A 17 10.00 -12.48 -2.47
CA LEU A 17 10.35 -11.19 -1.84
C LEU A 17 10.28 -10.00 -2.80
N GLY A 18 10.19 -10.27 -4.11
CA GLY A 18 10.04 -9.26 -5.15
C GLY A 18 8.60 -9.06 -5.60
N ARG A 19 8.31 -7.88 -6.12
CA ARG A 19 7.00 -7.59 -6.73
C ARG A 19 6.81 -8.45 -7.97
N ASN A 20 5.69 -9.17 -8.02
CA ASN A 20 5.19 -9.75 -9.27
C ASN A 20 4.14 -8.81 -9.87
N PRO A 21 4.44 -8.06 -10.96
CA PRO A 21 3.53 -7.06 -11.50
C PRO A 21 2.23 -7.65 -12.09
N ASN A 22 2.20 -8.96 -12.35
CA ASN A 22 1.09 -9.61 -13.01
C ASN A 22 0.03 -10.12 -12.02
N THR A 23 0.40 -10.42 -10.78
CA THR A 23 -0.49 -11.16 -9.85
C THR A 23 -0.81 -10.38 -8.57
N TYR A 24 0.08 -9.50 -8.09
CA TYR A 24 -0.09 -8.85 -6.78
C TYR A 24 -1.41 -8.11 -6.61
N ARG A 25 -1.89 -7.42 -7.67
CA ARG A 25 -3.17 -6.72 -7.67
C ARG A 25 -4.33 -7.71 -7.50
N ASP A 26 -4.33 -8.79 -8.26
CA ASP A 26 -5.41 -9.78 -8.19
C ASP A 26 -5.39 -10.56 -6.88
N ASN A 27 -4.21 -10.84 -6.33
CA ASN A 27 -4.07 -11.40 -4.98
C ASN A 27 -4.71 -10.47 -3.94
N GLY A 28 -4.44 -9.17 -4.00
CA GLY A 28 -5.10 -8.18 -3.13
C GLY A 28 -6.63 -8.16 -3.31
N ARG A 29 -7.13 -8.35 -4.54
CA ARG A 29 -8.57 -8.45 -4.81
C ARG A 29 -9.18 -9.70 -4.21
N THR A 30 -8.53 -10.84 -4.37
CA THR A 30 -8.96 -12.12 -3.82
C THR A 30 -9.01 -12.06 -2.30
N GLU A 31 -7.95 -11.55 -1.65
CA GLU A 31 -7.91 -11.39 -0.19
C GLU A 31 -9.04 -10.49 0.30
N LEU A 32 -9.25 -9.30 -0.29
CA LEU A 32 -10.31 -8.40 0.17
C LEU A 32 -11.73 -8.91 -0.11
N LYS A 33 -11.92 -9.72 -1.16
CA LYS A 33 -13.20 -10.43 -1.37
C LYS A 33 -13.47 -11.43 -0.25
N ALA A 34 -12.46 -12.19 0.17
CA ALA A 34 -12.56 -13.16 1.26
C ALA A 34 -12.65 -12.48 2.64
N ASN A 35 -12.00 -11.33 2.81
CA ASN A 35 -11.88 -10.63 4.08
C ASN A 35 -12.95 -9.53 4.23
N ALA A 36 -14.17 -9.94 4.55
CA ALA A 36 -15.30 -9.03 4.72
C ALA A 36 -15.05 -7.94 5.78
N GLY A 37 -14.24 -8.21 6.81
CA GLY A 37 -13.90 -7.23 7.85
C GLY A 37 -13.09 -6.05 7.31
N ARG A 38 -11.97 -6.34 6.62
CA ARG A 38 -11.15 -5.31 5.97
C ARG A 38 -11.95 -4.56 4.89
N ARG A 39 -12.72 -5.31 4.09
CA ARG A 39 -13.54 -4.75 3.01
C ARG A 39 -14.61 -3.78 3.52
N LYS A 40 -15.44 -4.19 4.47
CA LYS A 40 -16.51 -3.36 5.06
C LYS A 40 -15.99 -2.14 5.81
N ARG A 41 -14.82 -2.26 6.46
CA ARG A 41 -14.23 -1.13 7.19
C ARG A 41 -13.84 0.02 6.25
N VAL A 42 -13.28 -0.32 5.09
CA VAL A 42 -12.64 0.64 4.19
C VAL A 42 -13.50 0.94 2.96
N TYR A 43 -13.80 -0.08 2.15
CA TYR A 43 -14.33 0.08 0.79
C TYR A 43 -15.86 0.00 0.68
N ASP A 44 -16.52 -0.79 1.54
CA ASP A 44 -17.98 -0.95 1.49
C ASP A 44 -18.68 -0.15 2.62
N ASN A 45 -18.02 0.88 3.13
CA ASN A 45 -18.54 1.67 4.25
C ASN A 45 -19.46 2.79 3.74
N ASN A 46 -20.75 2.49 3.59
CA ASN A 46 -21.74 3.46 3.12
C ASN A 46 -21.76 4.76 3.93
N ALA A 47 -21.63 4.71 5.25
CA ALA A 47 -21.68 5.92 6.07
C ALA A 47 -20.55 6.88 5.69
N LYS A 48 -19.31 6.38 5.57
CA LYS A 48 -18.15 7.21 5.16
C LYS A 48 -18.30 7.73 3.73
N ILE A 49 -18.76 6.88 2.81
CA ILE A 49 -18.90 7.25 1.41
C ILE A 49 -20.01 8.31 1.26
N ILE A 50 -21.17 8.12 1.88
CA ILE A 50 -22.27 9.09 1.85
C ILE A 50 -21.82 10.44 2.40
N GLU A 51 -21.13 10.46 3.53
CA GLU A 51 -20.60 11.70 4.12
C GLU A 51 -19.64 12.43 3.16
N TYR A 52 -18.79 11.70 2.44
CA TYR A 52 -17.97 12.27 1.36
C TYR A 52 -18.84 12.84 0.22
N LEU A 53 -19.84 12.08 -0.23
CA LEU A 53 -20.71 12.48 -1.33
C LEU A 53 -21.47 13.76 -0.97
N GLU A 54 -22.00 13.86 0.24
CA GLU A 54 -22.68 15.03 0.78
C GLU A 54 -21.73 16.22 0.90
N PHE A 55 -20.56 16.03 1.50
CA PHE A 55 -19.59 17.11 1.73
C PHE A 55 -19.13 17.78 0.43
N TYR A 56 -18.97 17.00 -0.64
CA TYR A 56 -18.56 17.49 -1.95
C TYR A 56 -19.71 17.72 -2.94
N ASP A 57 -20.96 17.51 -2.49
CA ASP A 57 -22.18 17.57 -3.29
C ASP A 57 -22.08 16.78 -4.61
N VAL A 58 -21.54 15.56 -4.54
CA VAL A 58 -21.25 14.73 -5.72
C VAL A 58 -22.55 14.20 -6.31
N ASP A 59 -22.74 14.40 -7.61
CA ASP A 59 -23.86 13.80 -8.35
C ASP A 59 -23.55 12.35 -8.76
N PRO A 60 -24.55 11.46 -8.72
CA PRO A 60 -24.41 10.13 -9.29
C PRO A 60 -24.25 10.22 -10.80
N ARG A 61 -23.38 9.37 -11.36
CA ARG A 61 -23.24 9.25 -12.83
C ARG A 61 -24.52 8.72 -13.48
N ASP A 62 -25.22 7.84 -12.77
CA ASP A 62 -26.44 7.21 -13.23
C ASP A 62 -27.66 8.04 -12.79
N LYS A 63 -28.40 8.58 -13.78
CA LYS A 63 -29.54 9.49 -13.55
C LYS A 63 -30.69 8.89 -12.72
N GLY A 64 -30.77 7.56 -12.62
CA GLY A 64 -31.78 6.84 -11.84
C GLY A 64 -31.39 6.60 -10.38
N VAL A 65 -30.15 6.90 -9.99
CA VAL A 65 -29.68 6.71 -8.63
C VAL A 65 -29.92 7.99 -7.82
N PRO A 66 -30.62 7.94 -6.68
CA PRO A 66 -30.83 9.13 -5.87
C PRO A 66 -29.50 9.65 -5.30
N LYS A 67 -29.30 10.97 -5.35
CA LYS A 67 -28.12 11.65 -4.81
C LYS A 67 -27.94 11.33 -3.32
N HIS A 68 -26.69 11.12 -2.91
CA HIS A 68 -26.28 10.77 -1.54
C HIS A 68 -26.93 9.50 -0.92
N SER A 69 -27.61 8.68 -1.72
CA SER A 69 -28.26 7.46 -1.22
C SER A 69 -27.26 6.31 -1.00
N PRO A 70 -27.66 5.25 -0.27
CA PRO A 70 -26.91 4.00 -0.22
C PRO A 70 -26.62 3.41 -1.61
N ALA A 71 -27.53 3.59 -2.57
CA ALA A 71 -27.32 3.16 -3.96
C ALA A 71 -26.23 3.99 -4.67
N HIS A 72 -26.13 5.29 -4.36
CA HIS A 72 -25.03 6.12 -4.86
C HIS A 72 -23.70 5.69 -4.22
N ALA A 73 -23.68 5.43 -2.91
CA ALA A 73 -22.48 4.95 -2.24
C ALA A 73 -21.99 3.58 -2.76
N ALA A 74 -22.92 2.70 -3.13
CA ALA A 74 -22.60 1.40 -3.73
C ALA A 74 -21.75 1.50 -4.99
N LEU A 75 -21.89 2.59 -5.78
CA LEU A 75 -21.06 2.84 -6.97
C LEU A 75 -19.56 3.03 -6.66
N TYR A 76 -19.19 3.15 -5.38
CA TYR A 76 -17.82 3.27 -4.91
C TYR A 76 -17.31 2.02 -4.17
N HIS A 77 -18.13 0.97 -4.05
CA HIS A 77 -17.76 -0.26 -3.34
C HIS A 77 -16.62 -1.02 -4.00
N PHE A 78 -16.05 -1.95 -3.21
CA PHE A 78 -14.88 -2.72 -3.61
C PHE A 78 -15.06 -3.49 -4.92
N GLU A 79 -16.27 -3.95 -5.22
CA GLU A 79 -16.56 -4.71 -6.45
C GLU A 79 -16.21 -3.96 -7.74
N HIS A 80 -16.17 -2.63 -7.68
CA HIS A 80 -15.80 -1.79 -8.82
C HIS A 80 -14.29 -1.61 -9.01
N PHE A 81 -13.44 -2.09 -8.08
CA PHE A 81 -11.97 -2.03 -8.15
C PHE A 81 -11.38 -3.13 -9.08
N ILE A 82 -12.04 -3.38 -10.21
CA ILE A 82 -11.61 -4.40 -11.19
C ILE A 82 -10.33 -3.93 -11.88
N THR A 83 -10.32 -2.70 -12.36
CA THR A 83 -9.18 -2.05 -13.00
C THR A 83 -8.67 -0.91 -12.13
N GLY A 84 -7.44 -0.45 -12.38
CA GLY A 84 -6.86 0.71 -11.67
C GLY A 84 -7.57 2.05 -11.92
N GLN A 85 -8.76 2.06 -12.53
CA GLN A 85 -9.48 3.28 -12.96
C GLN A 85 -10.87 3.46 -12.34
N LYS A 86 -11.50 2.39 -11.84
CA LYS A 86 -12.84 2.42 -11.24
C LYS A 86 -12.76 2.04 -9.76
N PRO A 87 -13.63 2.61 -8.89
CA PRO A 87 -14.56 3.72 -9.14
C PRO A 87 -13.85 5.07 -9.35
N TYR A 88 -12.58 5.13 -8.96
CA TYR A 88 -11.61 6.19 -9.25
C TYR A 88 -10.25 5.57 -9.57
N SER A 89 -9.30 6.40 -10.02
CA SER A 89 -7.92 5.95 -10.25
C SER A 89 -7.26 5.44 -8.98
N ASN A 90 -6.81 4.19 -8.97
CA ASN A 90 -6.32 3.50 -7.79
C ASN A 90 -5.08 2.64 -8.09
N ILE A 91 -4.21 2.52 -7.09
CA ILE A 91 -2.99 1.73 -7.13
C ILE A 91 -3.11 0.64 -6.06
N ALA A 92 -2.83 -0.61 -6.45
CA ALA A 92 -2.57 -1.67 -5.49
C ALA A 92 -1.19 -1.41 -4.88
N HIS A 93 -1.14 -1.28 -3.56
CA HIS A 93 0.04 -0.80 -2.86
C HIS A 93 0.49 -1.84 -1.84
N HIS A 94 1.78 -2.19 -1.88
CA HIS A 94 2.40 -3.08 -0.90
C HIS A 94 2.57 -2.36 0.43
N LEU A 95 2.01 -2.90 1.52
CA LEU A 95 2.14 -2.37 2.86
C LEU A 95 3.57 -2.54 3.39
N LEU A 96 4.15 -3.72 3.16
CA LEU A 96 5.58 -3.97 3.27
C LEU A 96 6.19 -3.80 1.88
N PRO A 97 6.88 -2.68 1.61
CA PRO A 97 7.51 -2.43 0.33
C PRO A 97 8.56 -3.50 0.00
N CYS A 98 8.72 -3.81 -1.29
CA CYS A 98 9.73 -4.77 -1.74
C CYS A 98 11.15 -4.27 -1.45
N GLU A 99 11.30 -2.94 -1.32
CA GLU A 99 12.52 -2.22 -0.94
C GLU A 99 13.07 -2.66 0.43
N VAL A 100 12.24 -3.23 1.30
CA VAL A 100 12.67 -3.82 2.57
C VAL A 100 13.55 -5.06 2.35
N PHE A 101 13.35 -5.77 1.23
CA PHE A 101 14.02 -7.03 0.91
C PHE A 101 15.16 -6.88 -0.10
N ILE A 102 15.57 -5.64 -0.41
CA ILE A 102 16.77 -5.38 -1.21
C ILE A 102 18.00 -5.67 -0.32
N PRO A 103 19.02 -6.38 -0.84
CA PRO A 103 20.26 -6.65 -0.10
C PRO A 103 20.86 -5.38 0.51
N ASN A 104 21.21 -5.46 1.79
CA ASN A 104 21.86 -4.42 2.58
C ASN A 104 21.03 -3.14 2.84
N GLU A 105 19.75 -3.09 2.45
CA GLU A 105 18.84 -2.02 2.88
C GLU A 105 18.38 -2.20 4.33
N VAL A 106 17.96 -3.42 4.67
CA VAL A 106 17.54 -3.80 6.03
C VAL A 106 18.28 -5.05 6.47
N PHE A 107 18.33 -6.04 5.58
CA PHE A 107 18.88 -7.35 5.85
C PHE A 107 20.22 -7.54 5.14
N THR A 108 21.15 -8.23 5.78
CA THR A 108 22.37 -8.71 5.12
C THR A 108 22.03 -9.79 4.10
N GLU A 109 22.98 -10.14 3.23
CA GLU A 109 22.79 -11.23 2.27
C GLU A 109 22.48 -12.57 2.97
N GLU A 110 23.18 -12.88 4.07
CA GLU A 110 22.95 -14.09 4.87
C GLU A 110 21.56 -14.10 5.53
N GLU A 111 21.11 -12.95 6.05
CA GLU A 111 19.76 -12.78 6.60
C GLU A 111 18.69 -12.95 5.50
N LEU A 112 18.94 -12.46 4.28
CA LEU A 112 18.04 -12.66 3.13
C LEU A 112 18.01 -14.12 2.66
N GLU A 113 19.13 -14.84 2.74
CA GLU A 113 19.14 -16.26 2.41
C GLU A 113 18.24 -17.05 3.38
N ILE A 114 18.25 -16.74 4.68
CA ILE A 114 17.26 -17.32 5.61
C ILE A 114 15.84 -16.97 5.17
N LEU A 115 15.56 -15.68 4.89
CA LEU A 115 14.22 -15.23 4.46
C LEU A 115 13.73 -15.93 3.20
N LYS A 116 14.61 -16.20 2.22
CA LYS A 116 14.27 -16.89 0.97
C LYS A 116 13.73 -18.31 1.19
N ARG A 117 13.96 -18.91 2.35
CA ARG A 117 13.50 -20.27 2.70
C ARG A 117 12.23 -20.27 3.56
N VAL A 118 11.74 -19.09 3.95
CA VAL A 118 10.50 -18.94 4.70
C VAL A 118 9.31 -19.02 3.75
N ASP A 119 8.24 -19.72 4.16
CA ASP A 119 6.97 -19.72 3.42
C ASP A 119 6.27 -18.35 3.53
N TYR A 120 6.68 -17.44 2.65
CA TYR A 120 6.19 -16.08 2.61
C TYR A 120 6.19 -15.51 1.19
N ASP A 121 5.07 -14.94 0.77
CA ASP A 121 4.94 -14.19 -0.47
C ASP A 121 4.56 -12.73 -0.16
N VAL A 122 5.44 -11.79 -0.54
CA VAL A 122 5.20 -10.34 -0.43
C VAL A 122 3.96 -9.90 -1.22
N ASN A 123 3.52 -10.72 -2.19
CA ASN A 123 2.35 -10.52 -3.03
C ASN A 123 1.10 -11.27 -2.54
N ASN A 124 1.08 -11.88 -1.34
CA ASN A 124 0.02 -12.74 -0.81
C ASN A 124 -1.38 -12.08 -0.59
N GLY A 125 -1.63 -10.90 -1.14
CA GLY A 125 -2.88 -10.15 -1.04
C GLY A 125 -3.10 -9.47 0.31
N LYS A 126 -2.73 -10.10 1.43
CA LYS A 126 -2.77 -9.48 2.77
C LYS A 126 -1.87 -8.26 2.88
N ASN A 127 -0.76 -8.27 2.13
CA ASN A 127 0.18 -7.16 2.01
C ASN A 127 -0.32 -6.04 1.09
N ILE A 128 -1.52 -6.13 0.51
CA ILE A 128 -1.97 -5.21 -0.54
C ILE A 128 -3.15 -4.36 -0.04
N ILE A 129 -3.04 -3.04 -0.24
CA ILE A 129 -4.13 -2.08 -0.05
C ILE A 129 -4.36 -1.28 -1.33
N PHE A 130 -5.62 -1.00 -1.67
CA PHE A 130 -5.99 -0.20 -2.84
C PHE A 130 -6.08 1.25 -2.43
N LEU A 131 -5.02 2.00 -2.70
CA LEU A 131 -5.00 3.42 -2.44
C LEU A 131 -5.55 4.18 -3.64
N PRO A 132 -6.31 5.26 -3.41
CA PRO A 132 -6.48 6.31 -4.42
C PRO A 132 -5.11 6.69 -4.98
N GLY A 133 -4.93 6.46 -6.26
CA GLY A 133 -3.64 6.46 -6.93
C GLY A 133 -3.65 7.44 -8.06
N PHE A 134 -2.71 8.38 -8.00
CA PHE A 134 -2.60 9.43 -8.99
C PHE A 134 -1.15 9.43 -9.42
N SER A 135 -0.89 8.85 -10.58
CA SER A 135 0.43 8.92 -11.19
C SER A 135 0.51 10.25 -11.94
N HIS A 136 1.41 11.14 -11.51
CA HIS A 136 1.69 12.39 -12.24
C HIS A 136 2.18 12.09 -13.67
N ALA A 137 2.92 10.98 -13.84
CA ALA A 137 3.35 10.48 -15.14
C ALA A 137 2.17 10.10 -16.04
N VAL A 138 1.10 9.52 -15.48
CA VAL A 138 -0.09 9.14 -16.26
C VAL A 138 -0.83 10.37 -16.79
N GLU A 139 -0.83 11.52 -16.11
CA GLU A 139 -1.46 12.71 -16.68
C GLU A 139 -0.56 13.46 -17.68
N VAL A 140 0.76 13.52 -17.48
CA VAL A 140 1.69 13.97 -18.54
C VAL A 140 1.54 13.09 -19.79
N TYR A 141 1.29 11.80 -19.61
CA TYR A 141 1.05 10.82 -20.68
C TYR A 141 -0.39 10.83 -21.23
N LEU A 142 -1.39 11.32 -20.49
CA LEU A 142 -2.80 11.40 -20.94
C LEU A 142 -3.17 12.77 -21.51
N LEU A 143 -2.51 13.86 -21.07
CA LEU A 143 -2.54 15.18 -21.72
C LEU A 143 -1.80 15.14 -23.06
N GLY A 144 -0.78 14.30 -23.18
CA GLY A 144 -0.20 13.91 -24.46
C GLY A 144 -0.75 12.56 -24.90
N ARG A 145 -2.01 12.48 -25.39
CA ARG A 145 -2.49 11.25 -26.05
C ARG A 145 -1.54 10.86 -27.19
N GLY A 146 -0.57 10.00 -26.90
CA GLY A 146 0.15 9.18 -27.87
C GLY A 146 1.58 9.55 -28.27
N ASN A 147 2.33 10.43 -27.59
CA ASN A 147 3.76 10.59 -27.92
C ASN A 147 4.60 11.24 -26.81
N THR A 148 5.92 11.10 -26.90
CA THR A 148 7.00 11.68 -26.06
C THR A 148 6.91 13.21 -25.83
N SER A 149 5.99 13.90 -26.50
CA SER A 149 5.73 15.35 -26.45
C SER A 149 5.10 15.86 -25.16
N GLY A 150 4.46 15.00 -24.34
CA GLY A 150 3.84 15.42 -23.07
C GLY A 150 4.85 16.00 -22.07
N SER A 151 6.08 15.45 -22.02
CA SER A 151 7.13 15.97 -21.14
C SER A 151 7.73 17.30 -21.63
N GLU A 152 7.74 17.53 -22.95
CA GLU A 152 8.23 18.78 -23.55
C GLU A 152 7.21 19.91 -23.43
N LEU A 153 5.91 19.60 -23.62
CA LEU A 153 4.80 20.52 -23.33
C LEU A 153 4.82 20.97 -21.87
N TRP A 154 5.02 20.04 -20.92
CA TRP A 154 5.17 20.38 -19.52
C TRP A 154 6.37 21.29 -19.28
N LYS A 155 7.56 20.94 -19.81
CA LYS A 155 8.78 21.76 -19.69
C LYS A 155 8.63 23.15 -20.34
N GLY A 156 7.78 23.28 -21.36
CA GLY A 156 7.46 24.54 -22.03
C GLY A 156 6.41 25.40 -21.31
N LEU A 157 5.70 24.85 -20.32
CA LEU A 157 4.87 25.66 -19.42
C LEU A 157 5.78 26.48 -18.51
N GLY A 158 5.46 27.76 -18.32
CA GLY A 158 6.08 28.56 -17.26
C GLY A 158 5.81 27.96 -15.88
N GLU A 159 6.71 28.21 -14.92
CA GLU A 159 6.66 27.63 -13.56
C GLU A 159 5.31 27.86 -12.87
N ASP A 160 4.68 29.02 -13.08
CA ASP A 160 3.37 29.33 -12.51
C ASP A 160 2.25 28.45 -13.09
N ALA A 161 2.27 28.16 -14.39
CA ALA A 161 1.29 27.29 -15.02
C ALA A 161 1.49 25.83 -14.57
N GLN A 162 2.74 25.38 -14.45
CA GLN A 162 3.05 24.07 -13.86
C GLN A 162 2.56 23.99 -12.40
N ARG A 163 2.77 25.04 -11.59
CA ARG A 163 2.31 25.09 -10.20
C ARG A 163 0.79 25.03 -10.11
N GLN A 164 0.07 25.87 -10.86
CA GLN A 164 -1.39 25.89 -10.87
C GLN A 164 -1.97 24.54 -11.31
N HIS A 165 -1.39 23.91 -12.33
CA HIS A 165 -1.81 22.60 -12.78
C HIS A 165 -1.59 21.54 -11.68
N LYS A 166 -0.43 21.55 -11.02
CA LYS A 166 -0.11 20.65 -9.91
C LYS A 166 -1.10 20.83 -8.74
N GLU A 167 -1.43 22.06 -8.37
CA GLU A 167 -2.37 22.37 -7.30
C GLU A 167 -3.80 21.91 -7.63
N ALA A 168 -4.28 22.23 -8.84
CA ALA A 168 -5.60 21.79 -9.30
C ALA A 168 -5.72 20.27 -9.31
N TRP A 169 -4.66 19.59 -9.74
CA TRP A 169 -4.61 18.14 -9.77
C TRP A 169 -4.54 17.51 -8.39
N GLN A 170 -3.70 18.03 -7.49
CA GLN A 170 -3.66 17.60 -6.10
C GLN A 170 -5.03 17.77 -5.45
N LYS A 171 -5.73 18.88 -5.69
CA LYS A 171 -7.09 19.10 -5.18
C LYS A 171 -8.08 18.06 -5.71
N LYS A 172 -7.99 17.68 -6.99
CA LYS A 172 -8.82 16.64 -7.60
C LYS A 172 -8.52 15.26 -7.02
N ALA A 173 -7.26 14.91 -6.88
CA ALA A 173 -6.81 13.65 -6.32
C ALA A 173 -7.21 13.51 -4.84
N GLN A 174 -7.09 14.60 -4.06
CA GLN A 174 -7.50 14.63 -2.65
C GLN A 174 -8.98 14.31 -2.46
N ARG A 175 -9.84 14.72 -3.40
CA ARG A 175 -11.27 14.36 -3.35
C ARG A 175 -11.46 12.85 -3.31
N TYR A 176 -10.81 12.10 -4.20
CA TYR A 176 -10.95 10.65 -4.24
C TYR A 176 -10.41 9.94 -3.00
N CYS A 177 -9.44 10.53 -2.32
CA CYS A 177 -8.91 10.01 -1.07
C CYS A 177 -9.90 10.08 0.08
N ASN A 178 -10.80 11.06 0.01
CA ASN A 178 -11.84 11.23 1.01
C ASN A 178 -13.00 10.24 0.85
N VAL A 179 -13.19 9.63 -0.34
CA VAL A 179 -14.25 8.62 -0.58
C VAL A 179 -14.19 7.49 0.45
N HIS A 180 -12.99 6.91 0.63
CA HIS A 180 -12.77 5.80 1.57
C HIS A 180 -11.95 6.21 2.79
N ARG A 181 -11.69 7.51 2.96
CA ARG A 181 -10.79 8.07 3.98
C ARG A 181 -9.46 7.32 4.04
N LEU A 182 -8.75 7.27 2.91
CA LEU A 182 -7.43 6.67 2.77
C LEU A 182 -6.41 7.74 2.39
N PRO A 183 -5.11 7.57 2.73
CA PRO A 183 -4.09 8.40 2.13
C PRO A 183 -4.03 8.15 0.63
N CYS A 184 -3.63 9.18 -0.10
CA CYS A 184 -3.39 9.10 -1.52
C CYS A 184 -1.98 8.59 -1.80
N HIS A 185 -1.84 7.83 -2.88
CA HIS A 185 -0.55 7.47 -3.44
C HIS A 185 -0.13 8.53 -4.47
N TYR A 186 0.57 9.57 -4.01
CA TYR A 186 0.97 10.71 -4.85
C TYR A 186 2.30 10.53 -5.58
N ASP A 187 3.25 9.81 -5.00
CA ASP A 187 4.63 9.70 -5.48
C ASP A 187 5.35 8.59 -4.70
N PHE A 188 6.67 8.52 -4.86
CA PHE A 188 7.57 7.79 -3.97
C PHE A 188 7.36 8.16 -2.51
N HIS A 189 7.52 7.18 -1.64
CA HIS A 189 7.18 7.28 -0.23
C HIS A 189 8.33 6.79 0.67
N HIS A 190 9.49 7.43 0.49
CA HIS A 190 10.72 7.11 1.23
C HIS A 190 10.51 7.15 2.74
N ASP A 191 9.85 8.20 3.26
CA ASP A 191 9.50 8.32 4.68
C ASP A 191 8.72 7.10 5.21
N TYR A 192 7.69 6.67 4.47
CA TYR A 192 6.92 5.47 4.82
C TYR A 192 7.79 4.22 4.76
N THR A 193 8.56 4.06 3.69
CA THR A 193 9.47 2.93 3.50
C THR A 193 10.48 2.84 4.64
N ASP A 194 11.12 3.95 5.02
CA ASP A 194 12.10 4.01 6.11
C ASP A 194 11.47 3.64 7.45
N LYS A 195 10.22 4.04 7.68
CA LYS A 195 9.47 3.63 8.88
C LYS A 195 9.23 2.12 8.90
N VAL A 196 8.90 1.51 7.76
CA VAL A 196 8.75 0.04 7.63
C VAL A 196 10.09 -0.63 7.88
N LYS A 197 11.16 -0.17 7.24
CA LYS A 197 12.53 -0.70 7.43
C LYS A 197 12.93 -0.68 8.91
N ALA A 198 12.68 0.42 9.61
CA ALA A 198 12.97 0.53 11.04
C ALA A 198 12.17 -0.46 11.90
N ASP A 199 10.92 -0.75 11.54
CA ASP A 199 10.08 -1.72 12.27
C ASP A 199 10.47 -3.17 12.01
N CYS A 200 11.28 -3.45 11.00
CA CYS A 200 11.84 -4.78 10.75
C CYS A 200 12.96 -5.18 11.73
N ALA A 201 13.26 -4.37 12.74
CA ALA A 201 14.31 -4.66 13.73
C ALA A 201 14.12 -6.00 14.45
N ARG A 202 12.88 -6.35 14.82
CA ARG A 202 12.57 -7.65 15.47
C ARG A 202 12.78 -8.80 14.50
N LEU A 203 12.28 -8.67 13.27
CA LEU A 203 12.51 -9.66 12.21
C LEU A 203 14.01 -9.88 11.97
N LYS A 204 14.80 -8.80 11.92
CA LYS A 204 16.25 -8.88 11.80
C LYS A 204 16.90 -9.64 12.97
N GLN A 205 16.44 -9.40 14.19
CA GLN A 205 16.91 -10.15 15.37
C GLN A 205 16.57 -11.64 15.26
N LEU A 206 15.36 -11.98 14.81
CA LEU A 206 14.96 -13.37 14.57
C LEU A 206 15.89 -14.03 13.55
N LEU A 207 16.14 -13.39 12.41
CA LEU A 207 17.05 -13.92 11.37
C LEU A 207 18.47 -14.13 11.90
N ARG A 208 19.02 -13.15 12.63
CA ARG A 208 20.35 -13.27 13.24
C ARG A 208 20.48 -14.42 14.22
N SER A 209 19.42 -14.71 14.98
CA SER A 209 19.41 -15.83 15.91
C SER A 209 19.54 -17.19 15.21
N GLN A 210 19.24 -17.26 13.91
CA GLN A 210 19.31 -18.49 13.13
C GLN A 210 20.69 -18.74 12.51
N LEU A 211 21.52 -17.71 12.30
CA LEU A 211 22.82 -17.83 11.60
C LEU A 211 23.83 -18.76 12.31
N GLY A 212 23.66 -18.99 13.62
CA GLY A 212 24.57 -19.82 14.43
C GLY A 212 24.08 -21.25 14.71
N MET A 213 22.94 -21.68 14.15
CA MET A 213 22.35 -23.00 14.44
C MET A 213 22.98 -24.11 13.58
N VAL A 214 23.11 -25.33 14.12
CA VAL A 214 23.70 -26.51 13.43
C VAL A 214 22.61 -27.28 12.65
N CYS A 215 22.99 -27.92 11.53
CA CYS A 215 22.20 -27.88 10.28
C CYS A 215 21.63 -29.17 9.71
N GLU A 216 21.77 -30.34 10.34
CA GLU A 216 21.30 -31.56 9.66
C GLU A 216 19.79 -31.53 9.38
N ASP A 217 19.00 -30.84 10.22
CA ASP A 217 17.53 -30.73 10.08
C ASP A 217 16.97 -29.31 10.29
N TRP A 218 17.77 -28.26 10.04
CA TRP A 218 17.30 -26.89 10.31
C TRP A 218 16.12 -26.50 9.40
N LYS A 219 15.11 -25.85 9.98
CA LYS A 219 13.98 -25.23 9.28
C LYS A 219 13.77 -23.81 9.80
N PRO A 220 13.34 -22.85 8.95
CA PRO A 220 13.01 -21.52 9.42
C PRO A 220 11.89 -21.59 10.48
N PRO A 221 12.05 -20.92 11.63
CA PRO A 221 11.02 -20.92 12.66
C PRO A 221 9.77 -20.18 12.19
N GLU A 222 8.59 -20.68 12.56
CA GLU A 222 7.27 -20.09 12.25
C GLU A 222 7.12 -18.64 12.74
N SER A 223 7.90 -18.25 13.76
CA SER A 223 7.96 -16.86 14.23
C SER A 223 8.40 -15.85 13.17
N ILE A 224 9.13 -16.26 12.13
CA ILE A 224 9.55 -15.36 11.04
C ILE A 224 8.36 -14.97 10.13
N PRO A 225 7.62 -15.92 9.52
CA PRO A 225 6.44 -15.57 8.74
C PRO A 225 5.35 -14.92 9.59
N GLU A 226 5.20 -15.30 10.87
CA GLU A 226 4.29 -14.62 11.81
C GLU A 226 4.64 -13.13 11.99
N GLU A 227 5.92 -12.80 12.17
CA GLU A 227 6.38 -11.41 12.31
C GLU A 227 6.13 -10.62 11.01
N LEU A 228 6.36 -11.22 9.84
CA LEU A 228 6.07 -10.59 8.55
C LEU A 228 4.57 -10.30 8.40
N LEU A 229 3.70 -11.26 8.70
CA LEU A 229 2.25 -11.07 8.65
C LEU A 229 1.77 -10.05 9.68
N GLY A 230 2.33 -10.06 10.88
CA GLY A 230 2.06 -9.07 11.93
C GLY A 230 2.43 -7.65 11.49
N LEU A 231 3.56 -7.48 10.79
CA LEU A 231 3.92 -6.20 10.18
C LEU A 231 2.92 -5.78 9.09
N GLN A 232 2.45 -6.68 8.23
CA GLN A 232 1.40 -6.36 7.25
C GLN A 232 0.12 -5.86 7.94
N ASP A 233 -0.35 -6.55 8.98
CA ASP A 233 -1.55 -6.18 9.74
C ASP A 233 -1.36 -4.82 10.44
N LYS A 234 -0.19 -4.59 11.03
CA LYS A 234 0.18 -3.31 11.65
C LYS A 234 0.06 -2.16 10.66
N TYR A 235 0.67 -2.30 9.48
CA TYR A 235 0.69 -1.26 8.47
C TYR A 235 -0.67 -1.06 7.79
N TRP A 236 -1.44 -2.13 7.56
CA TRP A 236 -2.84 -2.02 7.16
C TRP A 236 -3.62 -1.14 8.17
N GLY A 237 -3.49 -1.46 9.46
CA GLY A 237 -4.15 -0.73 10.54
C GLY A 237 -3.67 0.72 10.68
N TYR A 238 -2.40 1.02 10.40
CA TYR A 238 -1.88 2.39 10.38
C TYR A 238 -2.42 3.20 9.21
N VAL A 239 -2.40 2.65 7.99
CA VAL A 239 -2.88 3.35 6.79
C VAL A 239 -4.36 3.69 6.93
N VAL A 240 -5.18 2.74 7.39
CA VAL A 240 -6.62 2.95 7.58
C VAL A 240 -6.89 3.96 8.70
N ARG A 241 -6.25 3.82 9.87
CA ARG A 241 -6.44 4.78 10.98
C ARG A 241 -5.97 6.18 10.63
N PHE A 242 -4.86 6.28 9.90
CA PHE A 242 -4.33 7.56 9.44
C PHE A 242 -5.39 8.31 8.63
N GLY A 243 -5.96 7.68 7.61
CA GLY A 243 -7.00 8.31 6.80
C GLY A 243 -8.30 8.57 7.58
N GLU A 244 -8.72 7.65 8.45
CA GLU A 244 -9.90 7.83 9.31
C GLU A 244 -9.78 9.01 10.29
N SER A 245 -8.58 9.31 10.77
CA SER A 245 -8.31 10.39 11.74
C SER A 245 -8.34 11.80 11.15
N ARG A 246 -8.40 11.91 9.81
CA ARG A 246 -8.32 13.19 9.10
C ARG A 246 -9.73 13.75 8.90
N PRO A 247 -9.93 15.07 9.06
CA PRO A 247 -11.16 15.72 8.62
C PRO A 247 -11.39 15.49 7.13
N LEU A 248 -12.66 15.40 6.71
CA LEU A 248 -13.00 15.46 5.29
C LEU A 248 -12.43 16.74 4.66
N GLY A 249 -11.88 16.63 3.46
CA GLY A 249 -11.15 17.73 2.82
C GLY A 249 -9.66 17.80 3.16
N ALA A 250 -9.22 17.22 4.28
CA ALA A 250 -7.82 17.19 4.67
C ALA A 250 -7.10 15.98 4.07
N GLY A 251 -7.11 15.86 2.74
CA GLY A 251 -6.39 14.81 2.02
C GLY A 251 -4.90 14.75 2.44
N ALA A 252 -4.28 13.58 2.33
CA ALA A 252 -2.90 13.39 2.77
C ALA A 252 -2.18 12.32 1.95
N SER A 253 -0.88 12.51 1.78
CA SER A 253 0.02 11.49 1.22
C SER A 253 0.27 10.39 2.24
N ILE A 254 0.60 9.18 1.78
CA ILE A 254 1.08 8.10 2.63
C ILE A 254 2.32 8.50 3.46
N ASN A 255 3.16 9.42 2.97
CA ASN A 255 4.30 9.96 3.74
C ASN A 255 3.86 10.74 4.98
N ALA A 256 2.65 11.30 5.01
CA ALA A 256 2.17 11.98 6.20
C ALA A 256 1.87 11.01 7.36
N LEU A 257 1.81 9.70 7.09
CA LEU A 257 1.58 8.65 8.08
C LEU A 257 2.64 8.64 9.18
N ILE A 258 3.91 8.91 8.83
CA ILE A 258 5.01 8.91 9.81
C ILE A 258 4.98 10.10 10.79
N LYS A 259 4.16 11.12 10.50
CA LYS A 259 4.04 12.32 11.34
C LYS A 259 2.99 12.15 12.45
N ILE A 260 2.21 11.07 12.43
CA ILE A 260 1.24 10.78 13.49
C ILE A 260 1.96 10.13 14.66
N LYS A 261 1.87 10.75 15.85
CA LYS A 261 2.30 10.12 17.09
C LYS A 261 1.47 8.87 17.32
N PRO A 262 2.07 7.70 17.65
CA PRO A 262 1.29 6.53 18.00
C PRO A 262 0.34 6.88 19.15
N PRO A 263 -0.89 6.35 19.16
CA PRO A 263 -1.82 6.58 20.26
C PRO A 263 -1.15 6.17 21.58
N LYS A 264 -1.30 7.00 22.62
CA LYS A 264 -0.88 6.64 23.97
C LYS A 264 -1.76 5.49 24.45
N GLY A 265 -1.30 4.26 24.30
CA GLY A 265 -1.99 3.05 24.75
C GLY A 265 -1.27 1.83 24.23
N LYS A 266 -1.00 0.86 25.11
CA LYS A 266 -0.30 -0.39 24.77
C LYS A 266 -0.99 -1.04 23.58
N LEU A 267 -0.29 -1.14 22.45
CA LEU A 267 -0.55 -2.22 21.51
C LEU A 267 -0.23 -3.49 22.30
N SER A 268 -1.25 -4.22 22.73
CA SER A 268 -1.08 -5.56 23.25
C SER A 268 -0.40 -6.39 22.17
N SER A 269 0.82 -6.82 22.49
CA SER A 269 1.60 -7.84 21.80
C SER A 269 0.80 -9.12 21.59
#